data_AF-A0A972ZLZ0-F1
#
_entry.id   AF-A0A972ZLZ0-F1
#
_cell.length_a   1.000
_cell.length_b   1.000
_cell.length_c   1.000
_cell.angle_alpha   90.00
_cell.angle_beta   90.00
_cell.angle_gamma   90.00
#
_symmetry.space_group_name_H-M   'P 1'
#
loop_
_entity.id
_entity.type
_entity.pdbx_description
1 polymer ?
#
loop_
_entity_poly.entity_id
_entity_poly.type
_entity_poly.pdbx_seq_one_letter_code
_entity_poly.pdbx_strand_id
1 'polypeptide(L)'
;MTAEWSPDGWRAKPILQTPVYPDSKALENAEGRLSGYPPLVFAGEARRLSAQLAGVAEGKAFLLQGGDCAESFAEFHPDNIRDTFRVLLQ
;
A
#
# COMPACT_ATOMS: atom_id res chain seq x y z
N MET A 1 -8.65 17.60 22.87
CA MET A 1 -9.46 16.46 22.37
C MET A 1 -8.84 16.04 21.05
N THR A 2 -8.27 14.84 20.97
CA THR A 2 -7.84 14.26 19.69
C THR A 2 -9.07 14.11 18.80
N ALA A 3 -9.06 14.67 17.60
CA ALA A 3 -10.12 14.44 16.64
C ALA A 3 -10.30 12.94 16.42
N GLU A 4 -11.55 12.48 16.34
CA GLU A 4 -11.86 11.09 16.01
C GLU A 4 -11.30 10.77 14.62
N TRP A 5 -10.64 9.62 14.48
CA TRP A 5 -9.99 9.25 13.22
C TRP A 5 -11.05 8.80 12.20
N SER A 6 -10.95 9.31 10.97
CA SER A 6 -11.72 8.85 9.82
C SER A 6 -10.79 8.65 8.60
N PRO A 7 -11.13 7.76 7.65
CA PRO A 7 -10.32 7.51 6.45
C PRO A 7 -10.06 8.76 5.59
N ASP A 8 -10.94 9.76 5.63
CA ASP A 8 -10.84 11.02 4.88
C ASP A 8 -10.22 12.17 5.69
N GLY A 9 -9.98 11.99 6.99
CA GLY A 9 -9.47 13.05 7.89
C GLY A 9 -8.09 13.59 7.50
N TRP A 10 -7.32 12.87 6.69
CA TRP A 10 -6.03 13.35 6.16
C TRP A 10 -6.20 14.50 5.16
N ARG A 11 -7.34 14.62 4.48
CA ARG A 11 -7.60 15.67 3.47
C ARG A 11 -7.58 17.08 4.06
N ALA A 12 -7.78 17.21 5.37
CA ALA A 12 -7.73 18.48 6.10
C ALA A 12 -6.30 18.84 6.61
N LYS A 13 -5.29 18.03 6.32
CA LYS A 13 -3.91 18.23 6.76
C LYS A 13 -3.03 18.75 5.60
N PRO A 14 -1.90 19.42 5.89
CA PRO A 14 -0.91 19.72 4.85
C PRO A 14 -0.41 18.44 4.19
N ILE A 15 -0.39 18.43 2.85
CA ILE A 15 0.07 17.29 2.04
C ILE A 15 1.10 17.76 1.02
N LEU A 16 2.00 16.86 0.64
CA LEU A 16 3.06 17.08 -0.36
C LEU A 16 3.00 15.99 -1.41
N GLN A 17 3.65 16.21 -2.57
CA GLN A 17 3.79 15.23 -3.66
C GLN A 17 2.46 14.70 -4.24
N THR A 18 1.36 15.44 -4.08
CA THR A 18 0.09 15.10 -4.71
C THR A 18 -0.04 15.73 -6.09
N PRO A 19 -0.50 14.97 -7.11
CA PRO A 19 -0.76 15.52 -8.42
C PRO A 19 -1.95 16.50 -8.38
N VAL A 20 -1.91 17.50 -9.26
CA VAL A 20 -3.07 18.38 -9.52
C VAL A 20 -3.91 17.74 -10.61
N TYR A 21 -5.06 17.18 -10.24
CA TYR A 21 -6.00 16.63 -11.21
C TYR A 21 -6.81 17.77 -11.85
N PRO A 22 -6.90 17.83 -13.20
CA PRO A 22 -7.62 18.90 -13.89
C PRO A 22 -9.15 18.79 -13.76
N ASP A 23 -9.66 17.57 -13.52
CA ASP A 23 -11.09 17.29 -13.37
C ASP A 23 -11.36 16.62 -12.02
N SER A 24 -11.94 17.37 -11.09
CA SER A 24 -12.30 16.88 -9.76
C SER A 24 -13.42 15.85 -9.80
N LYS A 25 -14.34 15.94 -10.78
CA LYS A 25 -15.44 14.99 -10.92
C LYS A 25 -14.94 13.64 -11.41
N ALA A 26 -14.00 13.64 -12.36
CA ALA A 26 -13.35 12.41 -12.80
C ALA A 26 -12.60 11.70 -11.66
N LEU A 27 -11.91 12.46 -10.79
CA LEU A 27 -11.26 11.93 -9.60
C LEU A 27 -12.27 11.30 -8.63
N GLU A 28 -13.33 12.01 -8.26
CA GLU A 28 -14.39 11.50 -7.38
C GLU A 28 -15.01 10.20 -7.93
N ASN A 29 -15.25 10.14 -9.25
CA ASN A 29 -15.81 8.96 -9.89
C ASN A 29 -14.82 7.77 -9.84
N ALA A 30 -13.52 8.01 -10.01
CA ALA A 30 -12.50 6.97 -9.89
C ALA A 30 -12.40 6.44 -8.45
N GLU A 31 -12.36 7.34 -7.46
CA GLU A 31 -12.36 6.98 -6.03
C GLU A 31 -13.61 6.17 -5.65
N GLY A 32 -14.79 6.60 -6.11
CA GLY A 32 -16.06 5.92 -5.88
C GLY A 32 -16.14 4.53 -6.51
N ARG A 33 -15.49 4.32 -7.66
CA ARG A 33 -15.38 2.98 -8.26
C ARG A 33 -14.43 2.08 -7.48
N LEU A 34 -13.26 2.60 -7.09
CA LEU A 34 -12.24 1.82 -6.37
C LEU A 34 -12.71 1.39 -4.98
N SER A 35 -13.51 2.20 -4.29
CA SER A 35 -14.06 1.86 -2.97
C SER A 35 -15.01 0.66 -3.00
N GLY A 36 -15.60 0.35 -4.15
CA GLY A 36 -16.47 -0.82 -4.34
C GLY A 36 -15.74 -2.11 -4.74
N TYR A 37 -14.43 -2.06 -5.00
CA TYR A 37 -13.65 -3.24 -5.36
C TYR A 37 -13.23 -4.07 -4.14
N PRO A 38 -13.01 -5.38 -4.31
CA PRO A 38 -12.49 -6.22 -3.24
C PRO A 38 -11.16 -5.70 -2.70
N PRO A 39 -10.90 -5.81 -1.39
CA PRO A 39 -9.60 -5.46 -0.82
C PRO A 39 -8.51 -6.43 -1.32
N LEU A 40 -7.27 -5.94 -1.41
CA LEU A 40 -6.12 -6.75 -1.82
C LEU A 40 -5.62 -7.71 -0.72
N VAL A 41 -5.87 -7.37 0.55
CA VAL A 41 -5.43 -8.15 1.71
C VAL A 41 -6.54 -8.21 2.77
N PHE A 42 -6.55 -9.28 3.56
CA PHE A 42 -7.50 -9.42 4.67
C PHE A 42 -6.95 -8.80 5.97
N ALA A 43 -7.84 -8.28 6.82
CA ALA A 43 -7.45 -7.69 8.10
C ALA A 43 -6.67 -8.66 9.02
N GLY A 44 -6.93 -9.97 8.91
CA GLY A 44 -6.19 -10.99 9.65
C GLY A 44 -4.73 -11.11 9.21
N GLU A 45 -4.43 -10.85 7.94
CA GLU A 45 -3.08 -10.89 7.40
C GLU A 45 -2.26 -9.70 7.88
N ALA A 46 -2.87 -8.50 7.92
CA ALA A 46 -2.24 -7.31 8.48
C ALA A 46 -1.90 -7.50 9.96
N ARG A 47 -2.82 -8.06 10.77
CA ARG A 47 -2.56 -8.38 12.18
C ARG A 47 -1.44 -9.40 12.36
N ARG A 48 -1.39 -10.42 11.50
CA ARG A 48 -0.32 -11.42 11.49
C ARG A 48 1.04 -10.78 11.18
N LEU A 49 1.09 -9.91 10.18
CA LEU A 49 2.31 -9.16 9.85
C LEU A 49 2.74 -8.25 11.02
N SER A 50 1.81 -7.53 11.66
CA SER A 50 2.12 -6.71 12.84
C SER A 50 2.76 -7.53 13.97
N ALA A 51 2.26 -8.75 14.23
CA ALA A 51 2.84 -9.64 15.23
C ALA A 51 4.27 -10.11 14.86
N GLN A 52 4.53 -10.39 13.57
CA GLN A 52 5.87 -10.73 13.09
C GLN A 52 6.83 -9.55 13.20
N LEU A 53 6.38 -8.34 12.85
CA LEU A 53 7.15 -7.10 12.98
C LEU A 53 7.47 -6.76 14.44
N ALA A 54 6.60 -7.11 15.40
CA ALA A 54 6.92 -7.00 16.83
C ALA A 54 8.12 -7.89 17.20
N GLY A 55 8.19 -9.11 16.65
CA GLY A 55 9.37 -9.96 16.79
C GLY A 55 10.65 -9.34 16.23
N VAL A 56 10.57 -8.64 15.09
CA VAL A 56 11.70 -7.88 14.52
C VAL A 56 12.12 -6.74 15.46
N ALA A 57 11.17 -5.96 15.97
CA ALA A 57 11.44 -4.84 16.88
C ALA A 57 12.09 -5.31 18.20
N GLU A 58 11.79 -6.53 18.65
CA GLU A 58 12.39 -7.17 19.82
C GLU A 58 13.74 -7.87 19.52
N GLY A 59 14.25 -7.79 18.29
CA GLY A 59 15.50 -8.43 17.88
C GLY A 59 15.43 -9.95 17.72
N LYS A 60 14.22 -10.51 17.63
CA LYS A 60 13.97 -11.96 17.50
C LYS A 60 13.85 -12.43 16.05
N ALA A 61 13.79 -11.50 15.09
CA ALA A 61 13.71 -11.75 13.66
C ALA A 61 14.35 -10.59 12.88
N PHE A 62 14.54 -10.77 11.58
CA PHE A 62 15.02 -9.74 10.65
C PHE A 62 13.93 -9.43 9.60
N LEU A 63 13.85 -8.18 9.15
CA LEU A 63 12.94 -7.75 8.08
C LEU A 63 13.72 -7.57 6.79
N LEU A 64 13.35 -8.34 5.76
CA LEU A 64 13.75 -8.08 4.37
C LEU A 64 12.57 -7.47 3.63
N GLN A 65 12.77 -6.28 3.06
CA GLN A 65 11.81 -5.61 2.19
C GLN A 65 12.52 -5.19 0.90
N GLY A 66 11.98 -5.58 -0.25
CA GLY A 66 12.56 -5.28 -1.55
C GLY A 66 11.55 -5.48 -2.68
N GLY A 67 11.89 -4.97 -3.86
CA GLY A 67 11.04 -4.95 -5.05
C GLY A 67 11.46 -3.84 -6.01
N ASP A 68 10.59 -3.54 -6.97
CA ASP A 68 10.82 -2.50 -7.97
C ASP A 68 10.86 -1.10 -7.34
N CYS A 69 11.62 -0.20 -7.94
CA CYS A 69 11.60 1.21 -7.53
C CYS A 69 10.27 1.90 -7.88
N ALA A 70 9.71 1.55 -9.03
CA ALA A 70 8.39 1.96 -9.48
C ALA A 70 7.86 0.91 -10.45
N GLU A 71 6.74 0.27 -10.12
CA GLU A 71 6.08 -0.68 -11.02
C GLU A 71 5.44 0.06 -12.21
N SER A 72 5.44 -0.57 -13.39
CA SER A 72 4.90 0.04 -14.61
C SER A 72 3.88 -0.88 -15.31
N PHE A 73 2.84 -0.30 -15.90
CA PHE A 73 1.87 -1.08 -16.67
C PHE A 73 2.48 -1.71 -17.93
N ALA A 74 3.51 -1.09 -18.50
CA ALA A 74 4.21 -1.61 -19.67
C ALA A 74 5.01 -2.89 -19.36
N GLU A 75 5.42 -3.06 -18.11
CA GLU A 75 6.23 -4.19 -17.65
C GLU A 75 5.42 -5.17 -16.79
N PHE A 76 4.09 -5.12 -16.86
CA PHE A 76 3.22 -6.03 -16.13
C PHE A 76 3.21 -7.42 -16.78
N HIS A 77 4.26 -8.20 -16.50
CA HIS A 77 4.46 -9.55 -17.01
C HIS A 77 4.72 -10.56 -15.87
N PRO A 78 4.13 -11.76 -15.89
CA PRO A 78 4.31 -12.77 -14.85
C PRO A 78 5.77 -13.16 -14.57
N ASP A 79 6.62 -13.11 -15.59
CA ASP A 79 8.05 -13.42 -15.43
C ASP A 79 8.76 -12.41 -14.52
N ASN A 80 8.44 -11.12 -14.63
CA ASN A 80 9.03 -10.09 -13.79
C ASN A 80 8.68 -10.31 -12.31
N ILE A 81 7.40 -10.59 -12.04
CA ILE A 81 6.90 -10.91 -10.69
C ILE A 81 7.61 -12.15 -10.13
N ARG A 82 7.70 -13.21 -10.94
CA ARG A 82 8.36 -14.47 -10.55
C ARG A 82 9.82 -14.26 -10.20
N ASP A 83 10.55 -13.55 -11.04
CA ASP A 83 12.00 -13.44 -10.91
C ASP A 83 12.38 -12.51 -9.76
N THR A 84 11.62 -11.43 -9.49
CA THR A 84 11.75 -10.63 -8.26
C THR A 84 11.45 -11.49 -7.01
N PHE A 85 10.39 -12.31 -7.04
CA PHE A 85 10.05 -13.18 -5.92
C PHE A 85 11.13 -14.25 -5.65
N ARG A 86 11.76 -14.79 -6.69
CA ARG A 86 12.90 -15.71 -6.54
C ARG A 86 14.07 -15.06 -5.82
N VAL A 87 14.44 -13.84 -6.19
CA VAL A 87 15.55 -13.11 -5.55
C VAL A 87 15.26 -12.85 -4.07
N LEU A 88 14.01 -12.53 -3.70
CA LEU A 88 13.63 -12.31 -2.30
C LEU A 88 13.68 -13.59 -1.44
N LEU A 89 13.64 -14.78 -2.05
CA LEU A 89 13.62 -16.07 -1.35
C LEU A 89 14.97 -16.82 -1.36
N GLN A 90 15.94 -16.38 -2.17
CA GLN A 90 17.27 -16.98 -2.28
C GLN A 90 18.16 -16.63 -1.08
#